data_AF-A0A1T5LP78-F1
#
_entry.id   AF-A0A1T5LP78-F1
#
_cell.length_a   1.000
_cell.length_b   1.000
_cell.length_c   1.000
_cell.angle_alpha   90.00
_cell.angle_beta   90.00
_cell.angle_gamma   90.00
#
_symmetry.space_group_name_H-M   'P 1'
#
loop_
_entity.id
_entity.type
_entity.pdbx_description
1 polymer ?
#
loop_
_entity_poly.entity_id
_entity_poly.type
_entity_poly.pdbx_seq_one_letter_code
_entity_poly.pdbx_strand_id
1 'polypeptide(L)'
;MTARTTPARTAAEPREVDEADGIDPEAGAALVEFLGTAVLLLVPLVYLVLTVAQVQAGAFAVEGAAREAGRAMVTADSSAAGAERARAAAGVAFADQGFAVGDGSVSLECSADPCLTPGATVGVRTRLDVPLPFVPPALRSWVPLEIPVTATHVATVDEYGQARP
;
A
#
# COMPACT_ATOMS: atom_id res chain seq x y z
N MET A 1 -83.19 -45.83 -53.29
CA MET A 1 -83.21 -45.85 -51.81
C MET A 1 -81.80 -45.47 -51.34
N THR A 2 -81.65 -44.35 -50.60
CA THR A 2 -80.46 -43.92 -49.81
C THR A 2 -79.15 -43.63 -50.59
N ALA A 3 -78.21 -42.76 -50.22
CA ALA A 3 -77.98 -41.78 -49.14
C ALA A 3 -76.85 -40.81 -49.62
N ARG A 4 -76.83 -39.51 -49.26
CA ARG A 4 -75.88 -38.86 -48.29
C ARG A 4 -74.37 -39.12 -48.58
N THR A 5 -73.41 -38.19 -48.54
CA THR A 5 -73.22 -36.76 -48.19
C THR A 5 -71.76 -36.40 -48.57
N THR A 6 -71.49 -35.12 -48.89
CA THR A 6 -70.28 -34.23 -48.75
C THR A 6 -69.26 -34.63 -47.63
N PRO A 7 -68.01 -34.06 -47.44
CA PRO A 7 -67.20 -32.95 -48.04
C PRO A 7 -65.76 -33.37 -48.48
N ALA A 8 -64.90 -32.60 -49.16
CA ALA A 8 -64.26 -31.26 -48.98
C ALA A 8 -63.07 -31.18 -48.00
N ARG A 9 -62.08 -30.32 -48.35
CA ARG A 9 -60.92 -29.78 -47.58
C ARG A 9 -59.62 -30.61 -47.59
N THR A 10 -58.40 -30.05 -47.65
CA THR A 10 -57.84 -28.68 -47.80
C THR A 10 -56.36 -28.86 -48.17
N ALA A 11 -55.81 -28.03 -49.06
CA ALA A 11 -54.36 -27.93 -49.27
C ALA A 11 -53.70 -27.29 -48.05
N ALA A 12 -52.73 -27.98 -47.44
CA ALA A 12 -51.91 -27.41 -46.38
C ALA A 12 -50.74 -26.65 -47.01
N GLU A 13 -50.68 -25.34 -46.79
CA GLU A 13 -49.53 -24.49 -47.10
C GLU A 13 -48.30 -24.87 -46.26
N PRO A 14 -47.07 -24.68 -46.78
CA PRO A 14 -45.86 -24.87 -46.01
C PRO A 14 -45.79 -23.81 -44.91
N ARG A 15 -45.71 -24.26 -43.66
CA ARG A 15 -45.47 -23.38 -42.50
C ARG A 15 -43.99 -23.01 -42.47
N GLU A 16 -43.64 -21.84 -43.01
CA GLU A 16 -42.37 -21.18 -42.70
C GLU A 16 -42.27 -21.02 -41.18
N VAL A 17 -41.27 -21.68 -40.59
CA VAL A 17 -40.88 -21.46 -39.20
C VAL A 17 -39.87 -20.32 -39.25
N ASP A 18 -40.36 -19.10 -39.15
CA ASP A 18 -39.55 -17.92 -38.88
C ASP A 18 -39.13 -17.98 -37.41
N GLU A 19 -38.06 -18.72 -37.13
CA GLU A 19 -37.41 -18.70 -35.83
C GLU A 19 -36.21 -17.75 -35.91
N ALA A 20 -36.53 -16.46 -36.08
CA ALA A 20 -35.62 -15.39 -35.69
C ALA A 20 -35.58 -15.38 -34.15
N ASP A 21 -34.74 -16.25 -33.57
CA ASP A 21 -34.23 -16.06 -32.21
C ASP A 21 -33.30 -14.84 -32.25
N GLY A 22 -33.93 -13.66 -32.30
CA GLY A 22 -33.26 -12.38 -32.27
C GLY A 22 -32.72 -12.17 -30.87
N ILE A 23 -31.44 -12.44 -30.66
CA ILE A 23 -30.73 -11.89 -29.52
C ILE A 23 -30.78 -10.37 -29.68
N ASP A 24 -31.62 -9.69 -28.90
CA ASP A 24 -31.64 -8.22 -28.82
C ASP A 24 -30.22 -7.75 -28.45
N PRO A 25 -29.49 -7.11 -29.37
CA PRO A 25 -28.10 -6.71 -29.13
C PRO A 25 -28.00 -5.69 -27.98
N GLU A 26 -29.06 -4.90 -27.77
CA GLU A 26 -29.22 -3.98 -26.63
C GLU A 26 -29.25 -4.68 -25.26
N ALA A 27 -29.77 -5.91 -25.15
CA ALA A 27 -29.84 -6.61 -23.86
C ALA A 27 -28.45 -7.06 -23.37
N GLY A 28 -27.58 -7.46 -24.30
CA GLY A 28 -26.16 -7.74 -24.02
C GLY A 28 -25.35 -6.48 -23.70
N ALA A 29 -25.72 -5.33 -24.29
CA ALA A 29 -25.06 -4.04 -24.10
C ALA A 29 -25.14 -3.54 -22.65
N ALA A 30 -26.28 -3.71 -21.98
CA ALA A 30 -26.47 -3.25 -20.60
C ALA A 30 -25.54 -3.96 -19.60
N LEU A 31 -25.31 -5.27 -19.78
CA LEU A 31 -24.42 -6.04 -18.91
C LEU A 31 -22.95 -5.63 -19.12
N VAL A 32 -22.53 -5.43 -20.37
CA VAL A 32 -21.14 -5.02 -20.67
C VAL A 32 -20.87 -3.57 -20.26
N GLU A 33 -21.85 -2.67 -20.36
CA GLU A 33 -21.72 -1.28 -19.88
C GLU A 33 -21.62 -1.24 -18.34
N PHE A 34 -22.45 -2.02 -17.65
CA PHE A 34 -22.38 -2.15 -16.20
C PHE A 34 -21.03 -2.74 -15.77
N LEU A 35 -20.59 -3.82 -16.41
CA LEU A 35 -19.29 -4.43 -16.11
C LEU A 35 -18.13 -3.47 -16.43
N GLY A 36 -18.20 -2.76 -17.56
CA GLY A 36 -17.23 -1.75 -17.94
C GLY A 36 -17.13 -0.63 -16.91
N THR A 37 -18.27 -0.09 -16.47
CA THR A 37 -18.34 0.95 -15.43
C THR A 37 -17.85 0.43 -14.08
N ALA A 38 -18.23 -0.80 -13.71
CA ALA A 38 -17.77 -1.42 -12.48
C ALA A 38 -16.26 -1.59 -12.49
N VAL A 39 -15.66 -2.10 -13.57
CA VAL A 39 -14.20 -2.24 -13.71
C VAL A 39 -13.50 -0.89 -13.73
N LEU A 40 -14.06 0.09 -14.47
CA LEU A 40 -13.55 1.47 -14.55
C LEU A 40 -13.45 2.10 -13.15
N LEU A 41 -14.40 1.83 -12.25
CA LEU A 41 -14.39 2.36 -10.88
C LEU A 41 -13.59 1.47 -9.91
N LEU A 42 -13.67 0.15 -10.07
CA LEU A 42 -13.04 -0.81 -9.17
C LEU A 42 -11.52 -0.77 -9.29
N VAL A 43 -10.97 -0.69 -10.51
CA VAL A 43 -9.52 -0.72 -10.71
C VAL A 43 -8.81 0.46 -10.03
N PRO A 44 -9.24 1.74 -10.23
CA PRO A 44 -8.66 2.88 -9.50
C PRO A 44 -8.88 2.80 -7.99
N LEU A 45 -10.03 2.30 -7.54
CA LEU A 45 -10.31 2.15 -6.11
C LEU A 45 -9.36 1.16 -5.45
N VAL A 46 -9.17 -0.02 -6.05
CA VAL A 46 -8.23 -1.03 -5.55
C VAL A 46 -6.81 -0.48 -5.55
N TYR A 47 -6.41 0.21 -6.62
CA TYR A 47 -5.10 0.87 -6.68
C TYR A 47 -4.91 1.89 -5.56
N LEU A 48 -5.93 2.72 -5.29
CA LEU A 48 -5.89 3.70 -4.20
C LEU A 48 -5.72 3.01 -2.84
N VAL A 49 -6.48 1.95 -2.57
CA VAL A 49 -6.40 1.19 -1.32
C VAL A 49 -5.00 0.61 -1.12
N LEU A 50 -4.41 -0.01 -2.16
CA LEU A 50 -3.06 -0.57 -2.10
C LEU A 50 -2.00 0.52 -1.88
N THR A 51 -2.16 1.67 -2.55
CA THR A 51 -1.25 2.81 -2.40
C THR A 51 -1.28 3.36 -0.98
N VAL A 52 -2.48 3.57 -0.43
CA VAL A 52 -2.65 4.07 0.94
C VAL A 52 -2.10 3.06 1.94
N ALA A 53 -2.34 1.76 1.76
CA ALA A 53 -1.78 0.72 2.63
C ALA A 53 -0.24 0.75 2.63
N GLN A 54 0.41 0.92 1.48
CA GLN A 54 1.87 1.06 1.38
C GLN A 54 2.38 2.31 2.10
N VAL A 55 1.72 3.45 1.94
CA VAL A 55 2.11 4.69 2.63
C VAL A 55 1.94 4.55 4.15
N GLN A 56 0.87 3.89 4.60
CA GLN A 56 0.64 3.61 6.01
C GLN A 56 1.72 2.68 6.59
N ALA A 57 2.10 1.62 5.86
CA ALA A 57 3.22 0.76 6.24
C ALA A 57 4.51 1.59 6.41
N GLY A 58 4.81 2.47 5.45
CA GLY A 58 5.94 3.39 5.56
C GLY A 58 5.89 4.31 6.77
N ALA A 59 4.71 4.88 7.09
CA ALA A 59 4.51 5.73 8.26
C ALA A 59 4.77 4.99 9.57
N PHE A 60 4.24 3.77 9.71
CA PHE A 60 4.51 2.92 10.87
C PHE A 60 5.98 2.50 10.96
N ALA A 61 6.64 2.31 9.81
CA ALA A 61 8.06 1.99 9.74
C ALA A 61 8.91 3.12 10.31
N VAL A 62 8.69 4.36 9.86
CA VAL A 62 9.48 5.51 10.35
C VAL A 62 9.19 5.84 11.82
N GLU A 63 7.94 5.71 12.28
CA GLU A 63 7.58 5.92 13.69
C GLU A 63 8.24 4.87 14.61
N GLY A 64 8.11 3.59 14.26
CA GLY A 64 8.73 2.48 14.98
C GLY A 64 10.25 2.62 15.00
N ALA A 65 10.85 2.95 13.85
CA ALA A 65 12.29 3.15 13.73
C ALA A 65 12.78 4.29 14.62
N ALA A 66 12.09 5.45 14.65
CA ALA A 66 12.51 6.59 15.45
C ALA A 66 12.47 6.28 16.96
N ARG A 67 11.40 5.61 17.41
CA ARG A 67 11.22 5.21 18.81
C ARG A 67 12.27 4.19 19.23
N GLU A 68 12.48 3.15 18.44
CA GLU A 68 13.38 2.04 18.80
C GLU A 68 14.85 2.45 18.69
N ALA A 69 15.20 3.26 17.69
CA ALA A 69 16.52 3.88 17.61
C ALA A 69 16.82 4.76 18.82
N GLY A 70 15.85 5.57 19.27
CA GLY A 70 15.99 6.39 20.47
C GLY A 70 16.23 5.57 21.72
N ARG A 71 15.47 4.49 21.91
CA ARG A 71 15.64 3.53 23.04
C ARG A 71 17.01 2.86 23.00
N ALA A 72 17.42 2.36 21.83
CA ALA A 72 18.71 1.72 21.65
C ALA A 72 19.88 2.69 21.91
N MET A 73 19.75 3.97 21.55
CA MET A 73 20.75 4.99 21.82
C MET A 73 20.90 5.26 23.32
N VAL A 74 19.82 5.59 24.02
CA VAL A 74 19.90 6.01 25.44
C VAL A 74 20.24 4.86 26.39
N THR A 75 20.09 3.61 25.97
CA THR A 75 20.42 2.43 26.78
C THR A 75 21.82 1.87 26.52
N ALA A 76 22.55 2.39 25.54
CA ALA A 76 23.87 1.87 25.16
C ALA A 76 25.01 2.28 26.10
N ASP A 77 26.06 1.48 26.17
CA ASP A 77 27.22 1.71 27.04
C ASP A 77 28.07 2.93 26.63
N SER A 78 27.96 3.38 25.38
CA SER A 78 28.65 4.56 24.85
C SER A 78 27.85 5.21 23.71
N SER A 79 28.10 6.48 23.42
CA SER A 79 27.48 7.25 22.34
C SER A 79 27.73 6.59 20.98
N ALA A 80 28.96 6.09 20.76
CA ALA A 80 29.33 5.40 19.52
C ALA A 80 28.61 4.05 19.38
N ALA A 81 28.58 3.24 20.43
CA ALA A 81 27.85 1.96 20.42
C ALA A 81 26.33 2.18 20.29
N GLY A 82 25.81 3.25 20.91
CA GLY A 82 24.42 3.64 20.82
C GLY A 82 24.01 4.05 19.41
N ALA A 83 24.86 4.78 18.69
CA ALA A 83 24.57 5.17 17.31
C ALA A 83 24.47 3.94 16.38
N GLU A 84 25.38 2.96 16.53
CA GLU A 84 25.31 1.71 15.77
C GLU A 84 24.07 0.87 16.13
N ARG A 85 23.79 0.71 17.43
CA ARG A 85 22.58 0.01 17.91
C ARG A 85 21.30 0.70 17.45
N ALA A 86 21.28 2.04 17.41
CA ALA A 86 20.14 2.82 16.95
C ALA A 86 19.83 2.57 15.46
N ARG A 87 20.86 2.53 14.61
CA ARG A 87 20.68 2.21 13.18
C ARG A 87 20.22 0.77 12.98
N ALA A 88 20.77 -0.18 13.74
CA ALA A 88 20.34 -1.58 13.68
C ALA A 88 18.88 -1.74 14.12
N ALA A 89 18.50 -1.12 15.23
CA ALA A 89 17.13 -1.07 15.73
C ALA A 89 16.13 -0.49 14.72
N ALA A 90 16.48 0.65 14.12
CA ALA A 90 15.69 1.24 13.04
C ALA A 90 15.54 0.30 11.84
N GLY A 91 16.63 -0.40 11.46
CA GLY A 91 16.62 -1.39 10.40
C GLY A 91 15.61 -2.52 10.62
N VAL A 92 15.47 -3.00 11.86
CA VAL A 92 14.45 -4.00 12.22
C VAL A 92 13.04 -3.42 12.04
N ALA A 93 12.79 -2.21 12.54
CA ALA A 93 11.47 -1.58 12.40
C ALA A 93 11.10 -1.29 10.92
N PHE A 94 12.06 -0.98 10.06
CA PHE A 94 11.85 -0.89 8.62
C PHE A 94 11.50 -2.26 8.01
N ALA A 95 12.24 -3.31 8.38
CA ALA A 95 12.02 -4.67 7.90
C ALA A 95 10.66 -5.23 8.30
N ASP A 96 10.14 -4.88 9.49
CA ASP A 96 8.80 -5.29 9.96
C ASP A 96 7.68 -4.79 9.03
N GLN A 97 7.92 -3.71 8.29
CA GLN A 97 6.98 -3.14 7.32
C GLN A 97 7.34 -3.47 5.86
N GLY A 98 8.29 -4.38 5.65
CA GLY A 98 8.67 -4.87 4.32
C GLY A 98 9.69 -4.00 3.56
N PHE A 99 10.36 -3.06 4.24
CA PHE A 99 11.42 -2.24 3.64
C PHE A 99 12.80 -2.84 3.90
N ALA A 100 13.67 -2.83 2.89
CA ALA A 100 15.01 -3.40 2.98
C ALA A 100 15.96 -2.49 3.75
N VAL A 101 17.07 -3.08 4.22
CA VAL A 101 18.16 -2.33 4.84
C VAL A 101 18.72 -1.34 3.81
N GLY A 102 18.69 -0.05 4.15
CA GLY A 102 19.16 1.04 3.28
C GLY A 102 18.04 1.82 2.59
N ASP A 103 16.80 1.34 2.60
CA ASP A 103 15.65 2.10 2.06
C ASP A 103 15.33 3.32 2.94
N GLY A 104 15.54 3.19 4.25
CA GLY A 104 15.32 4.25 5.24
C GLY A 104 16.62 4.86 5.75
N SER A 105 16.54 6.13 6.18
CA SER A 105 17.64 6.86 6.81
C SER A 105 17.31 7.25 8.25
N VAL A 106 18.35 7.33 9.09
CA VAL A 106 18.27 7.69 10.52
C VAL A 106 19.31 8.75 10.82
N SER A 107 18.89 9.86 11.42
CA SER A 107 19.77 10.92 11.93
C SER A 107 19.54 11.14 13.42
N LEU A 108 20.63 11.36 14.15
CA LEU A 108 20.63 11.60 15.59
C LEU A 108 21.08 13.04 15.86
N GLU A 109 20.38 13.73 16.75
CA GLU A 109 20.67 15.08 17.19
C GLU A 109 20.80 15.09 18.72
N CYS A 110 22.01 15.32 19.21
CA CYS A 110 22.32 15.30 20.64
C CYS A 110 22.29 16.72 21.20
N SER A 111 21.65 16.91 22.35
CA SER A 111 21.65 18.21 23.06
C SER A 111 22.92 18.47 23.88
N ALA A 112 23.77 17.47 24.08
CA ALA A 112 25.05 17.56 24.79
C ALA A 112 26.11 16.67 24.13
N ASP A 113 27.38 16.92 24.47
CA ASP A 113 28.54 16.10 24.08
C ASP A 113 29.38 15.80 25.33
N PRO A 114 29.49 14.54 25.78
CA PRO A 114 28.98 13.30 25.18
C PRO A 114 27.45 13.23 25.07
N CYS A 115 26.96 12.55 24.04
CA CYS A 115 25.52 12.46 23.76
C CYS A 115 24.73 11.77 24.89
N LEU A 116 25.37 10.86 25.62
CA LEU A 116 24.81 10.15 26.77
C LEU A 116 25.10 10.83 28.12
N THR A 117 25.21 12.16 28.12
CA THR A 117 25.24 12.97 29.35
C THR A 117 23.92 12.81 30.11
N PRO A 118 23.93 12.56 31.43
CA PRO A 118 22.69 12.42 32.22
C PRO A 118 21.78 13.64 32.09
N GLY A 119 20.48 13.40 31.90
CA GLY A 119 19.48 14.46 31.68
C GLY A 119 19.51 15.10 30.28
N ALA A 120 20.45 14.74 29.41
CA ALA A 120 20.46 15.19 28.02
C ALA A 120 19.31 14.53 27.22
N THR A 121 18.96 15.18 26.12
CA THR A 121 18.00 14.67 25.13
C THR A 121 18.70 14.28 23.84
N VAL A 122 18.20 13.21 23.22
CA VAL A 122 18.58 12.72 21.90
C VAL A 122 17.36 12.78 20.99
N GLY A 123 17.41 13.68 20.01
CA GLY A 123 16.47 13.71 18.89
C GLY A 123 16.84 12.63 17.87
N VAL A 124 15.85 11.86 17.45
CA VAL A 124 15.97 10.86 16.40
C VAL A 124 15.02 11.25 15.30
N ARG A 125 15.53 11.39 14.08
CA ARG A 125 14.73 11.62 12.89
C ARG A 125 14.94 10.48 11.91
N THR A 126 13.83 9.94 11.41
CA THR A 126 13.82 8.87 10.42
C THR A 126 13.09 9.34 9.17
N ARG A 127 13.55 8.84 8.03
CA ARG A 127 12.93 9.12 6.73
C ARG A 127 12.95 7.86 5.89
N LEU A 128 11.88 7.67 5.13
CA LEU A 128 11.71 6.59 4.17
C LEU A 128 10.98 7.14 2.95
N ASP A 129 11.42 6.78 1.75
CA ASP A 129 10.72 7.12 0.51
C ASP A 129 9.92 5.88 0.06
N VAL A 130 8.59 5.97 0.13
CA VAL A 130 7.70 4.81 -0.10
C VAL A 130 7.46 4.62 -1.60
N PRO A 131 7.75 3.43 -2.17
CA PRO A 131 7.53 3.17 -3.59
C PRO A 131 6.05 2.92 -3.88
N LEU A 132 5.55 3.50 -4.99
CA LEU A 132 4.19 3.27 -5.46
C LEU A 132 4.01 1.85 -6.06
N PRO A 133 2.87 1.20 -5.79
CA PRO A 133 2.59 -0.14 -6.31
C PRO A 133 2.48 -0.14 -7.83
N PHE A 134 2.95 -1.22 -8.46
CA PHE A 134 2.85 -1.46 -9.91
C PHE A 134 3.50 -0.40 -10.82
N VAL A 135 4.39 0.45 -10.29
CA VAL A 135 5.20 1.38 -11.09
C VAL A 135 6.47 0.68 -11.58
N PRO A 136 6.64 0.49 -12.91
CA PRO A 136 7.86 -0.06 -13.50
C PRO A 136 9.08 0.82 -13.23
N PRO A 137 10.28 0.24 -13.02
CA PRO A 137 11.50 1.00 -12.77
C PRO A 137 11.84 2.03 -13.87
N ALA A 138 11.56 1.71 -15.14
CA ALA A 138 11.81 2.61 -16.26
C ALA A 138 11.05 3.95 -16.15
N LEU A 139 9.82 3.92 -15.61
CA LEU A 139 8.99 5.12 -15.44
C LEU A 139 9.43 6.00 -14.27
N ARG A 140 10.05 5.43 -13.22
CA ARG A 140 10.59 6.19 -12.07
C ARG A 140 11.74 7.12 -12.46
N SER A 141 12.43 6.83 -13.56
CA SER A 141 13.51 7.70 -14.05
C SER A 141 13.00 9.02 -14.65
N TRP A 142 11.72 9.10 -15.02
CA TRP A 142 11.13 10.28 -15.67
C TRP A 142 10.21 11.08 -14.74
N VAL A 143 9.66 10.45 -13.70
CA VAL A 143 8.77 11.09 -12.73
C VAL A 143 9.12 10.57 -11.33
N PRO A 144 9.30 11.45 -10.31
CA PRO A 144 9.51 11.02 -8.93
C PRO A 144 8.22 10.41 -8.38
N LEU A 145 8.12 9.09 -8.46
CA LEU A 145 6.95 8.27 -8.09
C LEU A 145 7.13 7.64 -6.71
N GLU A 146 7.58 8.45 -5.76
CA GLU A 146 7.91 8.05 -4.39
C GLU A 146 7.26 9.05 -3.41
N ILE A 147 6.72 8.54 -2.30
CA ILE A 147 6.09 9.38 -1.28
C ILE A 147 7.00 9.43 -0.05
N PRO A 148 7.65 10.57 0.26
CA PRO A 148 8.49 10.69 1.43
C PRO A 148 7.64 10.68 2.70
N VAL A 149 8.00 9.83 3.65
CA VAL A 149 7.45 9.82 5.02
C VAL A 149 8.57 10.00 6.02
N THR A 150 8.29 10.75 7.09
CA THR A 150 9.29 11.07 8.11
C THR A 150 8.67 11.03 9.49
N ALA A 151 9.45 10.61 10.49
CA ALA A 151 9.08 10.72 11.90
C ALA A 151 10.22 11.30 12.73
N THR A 152 9.86 11.90 13.86
CA THR A 152 10.80 12.42 14.85
C THR A 152 10.42 11.94 16.23
N HIS A 153 11.39 11.48 17.00
CA HIS A 153 11.22 11.03 18.38
C HIS A 153 12.33 11.60 19.25
N VAL A 154 11.99 12.05 20.46
CA VAL A 154 12.98 12.53 21.43
C VAL A 154 13.07 11.53 22.57
N ALA A 155 14.28 11.05 22.84
CA ALA A 155 14.57 10.20 23.99
C ALA A 155 15.40 10.98 25.02
N THR A 156 15.10 10.78 26.30
CA THR A 156 15.85 11.37 27.42
C THR A 156 16.85 10.36 27.97
N VAL A 157 18.08 10.80 28.20
CA VAL A 157 19.09 10.03 28.93
C VAL A 157 18.75 10.07 30.42
N ASP A 158 18.86 8.92 31.09
CA ASP A 158 18.58 8.81 32.53
C ASP A 158 19.43 9.81 33.32
N GLU A 159 18.77 10.66 34.11
CA GLU A 159 19.38 11.70 34.95
C GLU A 159 20.22 11.09 36.09
N TYR A 160 19.85 9.90 36.56
CA TYR A 160 20.53 9.22 37.65
C TYR A 160 21.60 8.23 37.17
N GLY A 161 21.80 8.14 35.84
CA GLY A 161 22.84 7.34 35.22
C GLY A 161 24.23 7.95 35.38
N GLN A 162 25.26 7.11 35.22
CA GLN A 162 26.62 7.62 35.08
C GLN A 162 26.82 8.17 33.66
N ALA A 163 27.62 9.22 33.54
CA ALA A 163 28.00 9.75 32.23
C ALA A 163 28.74 8.67 31.43
N ARG A 164 28.30 8.48 30.19
CA ARG A 164 28.89 7.52 29.24
C ARG A 164 29.54 8.29 28.08
N PRO A 165 30.74 7.89 27.65
CA PRO A 165 31.44 8.51 26.53
C PRO A 165 30.67 8.27 25.22
#